data_AF-A0A9N8L143-F1
#
_entry.id   AF-A0A9N8L143-F1
#
_cell.length_a   1.000
_cell.length_b   1.000
_cell.length_c   1.000
_cell.angle_alpha   90.00
_cell.angle_beta   90.00
_cell.angle_gamma   90.00
#
_symmetry.space_group_name_H-M   'P 1'
#
loop_
_entity.id
_entity.type
_entity.pdbx_description
1 polymer ?
#
loop_
_entity_poly.entity_id
_entity_poly.type
_entity_poly.pdbx_seq_one_letter_code
_entity_poly.pdbx_strand_id
1 'polypeptide(L)'
;MLTLFIVLFSCYTVLCHEVNNIGVDSTSFDNCRADEEWRCIEACPGEHTCNDRYNRTICTDSDYLKPCLPMCICKHPKYLRAVNGTCITDEECDKLKCPGANEYPSCSLGCDVKCATLGEPNCVRQVCEPGCFCDEGFARDADGNCIPIENCAEYSGLWFRNAKRSLSSTLSYMYSYWDTFIRIIKLVI
;
A
#
# COMPACT_ATOMS: atom_id res chain seq x y z
N MET A 1 -78.69 7.61 3.49
CA MET A 1 -77.65 7.21 4.47
C MET A 1 -76.66 6.21 3.88
N LEU A 2 -77.09 5.14 3.20
CA LEU A 2 -76.20 4.15 2.58
C LEU A 2 -75.27 4.72 1.48
N THR A 3 -75.75 5.69 0.70
CA THR A 3 -74.97 6.35 -0.36
C THR A 3 -73.83 7.23 0.16
N LEU A 4 -73.96 7.79 1.37
CA LEU A 4 -72.90 8.62 1.98
C LEU A 4 -71.73 7.76 2.47
N PHE A 5 -72.01 6.55 2.96
CA PHE A 5 -70.97 5.59 3.39
C PHE A 5 -70.18 5.01 2.21
N ILE A 6 -70.81 4.77 1.06
CA ILE A 6 -70.15 4.26 -0.14
C ILE A 6 -69.14 5.28 -0.69
N VAL A 7 -69.48 6.57 -0.68
CA VAL A 7 -68.59 7.65 -1.15
C VAL A 7 -67.40 7.85 -0.21
N LEU A 8 -67.58 7.67 1.10
CA LEU A 8 -66.48 7.77 2.06
C LEU A 8 -65.52 6.56 1.98
N PHE A 9 -66.05 5.35 1.77
CA PHE A 9 -65.24 4.14 1.62
C PHE A 9 -64.47 4.12 0.29
N SER A 10 -65.06 4.62 -0.81
CA SER A 10 -64.37 4.73 -2.10
C SER A 10 -63.33 5.85 -2.12
N CYS A 11 -63.56 6.96 -1.42
CA CYS A 11 -62.56 8.02 -1.26
C CYS A 11 -61.35 7.52 -0.44
N TYR A 12 -61.60 6.69 0.58
CA TYR A 12 -60.55 6.09 1.41
C TYR A 12 -59.67 5.09 0.62
N THR A 13 -60.28 4.25 -0.24
CA THR A 13 -59.50 3.31 -1.06
C THR A 13 -58.75 3.99 -2.20
N VAL A 14 -59.28 5.07 -2.79
CA VAL A 14 -58.58 5.85 -3.83
C VAL A 14 -57.40 6.63 -3.25
N LEU A 15 -57.53 7.22 -2.05
CA LEU A 15 -56.41 7.90 -1.36
C LEU A 15 -55.34 6.93 -0.85
N CYS A 16 -55.67 5.66 -0.59
CA CYS A 16 -54.69 4.64 -0.20
C CYS A 16 -53.97 3.98 -1.40
N HIS A 17 -54.45 4.16 -2.64
CA HIS A 17 -53.84 3.50 -3.81
C HIS A 17 -52.63 4.26 -4.39
N GLU A 18 -52.35 5.50 -3.94
CA GLU A 18 -51.25 6.32 -4.47
C GLU A 18 -50.04 6.49 -3.52
N VAL A 19 -50.04 5.88 -2.32
CA VAL A 19 -48.89 5.97 -1.39
C VAL A 19 -48.00 4.72 -1.32
N ASN A 20 -48.27 3.70 -2.14
CA ASN A 20 -47.41 2.51 -2.23
C ASN A 20 -46.58 2.42 -3.53
N ASN A 21 -46.50 3.51 -4.30
CA ASN A 21 -45.57 3.64 -5.41
C ASN A 21 -44.70 4.89 -5.21
N ILE A 22 -43.85 4.86 -4.18
CA ILE A 22 -42.53 5.46 -4.36
C ILE A 22 -41.91 4.65 -5.49
N GLY A 23 -41.89 5.22 -6.69
CA GLY A 23 -41.29 4.64 -7.87
C GLY A 23 -39.78 4.48 -7.67
N VAL A 24 -39.38 3.45 -6.95
CA VAL A 24 -38.10 2.80 -7.18
C VAL A 24 -38.42 1.75 -8.25
N ASP A 25 -38.15 2.14 -9.49
CA ASP A 25 -38.20 1.25 -10.65
C ASP A 25 -37.35 0.00 -10.37
N SER A 26 -38.01 -1.11 -10.03
CA SER A 26 -37.38 -2.40 -9.76
C SER A 26 -36.80 -3.05 -11.02
N THR A 27 -36.89 -2.39 -12.18
CA THR A 27 -36.31 -2.87 -13.44
C THR A 27 -35.02 -2.14 -13.86
N SER A 28 -34.50 -1.23 -13.01
CA SER A 28 -33.27 -0.47 -13.28
C SER A 28 -32.09 -0.76 -12.33
N PHE A 29 -32.23 -1.63 -11.33
CA PHE A 29 -31.31 -1.66 -10.18
C PHE A 29 -30.27 -2.81 -10.16
N ASP A 30 -30.38 -3.81 -11.04
CA ASP A 30 -29.48 -5.00 -11.02
C ASP A 30 -28.48 -5.04 -12.20
N ASN A 31 -28.23 -3.92 -12.86
CA ASN A 31 -27.32 -3.86 -14.02
C ASN A 31 -25.92 -3.40 -13.60
N CYS A 32 -25.18 -4.30 -12.95
CA CYS A 32 -23.77 -4.09 -12.65
C CYS A 32 -22.87 -4.29 -13.87
N ARG A 33 -21.65 -3.73 -13.84
CA ARG A 33 -20.64 -3.99 -14.87
C ARG A 33 -20.23 -5.47 -14.87
N ALA A 34 -19.56 -5.91 -15.92
CA ALA A 34 -19.20 -7.32 -16.10
C ALA A 34 -18.31 -7.89 -14.97
N ASP A 35 -17.51 -7.04 -14.33
CA ASP A 35 -16.60 -7.28 -13.22
C ASP A 35 -17.22 -7.03 -11.83
N GLU A 36 -18.50 -6.66 -11.81
CA GLU A 36 -19.27 -6.33 -10.61
C GLU A 36 -20.45 -7.29 -10.40
N GLU A 37 -20.91 -7.39 -9.15
CA GLU A 37 -22.09 -8.12 -8.74
C GLU A 37 -22.95 -7.27 -7.81
N TRP A 38 -24.27 -7.38 -7.95
CA TRP A 38 -25.21 -6.69 -7.08
C TRP A 38 -25.25 -7.39 -5.72
N ARG A 39 -24.84 -6.69 -4.65
CA ARG A 39 -24.90 -7.21 -3.28
C ARG A 39 -25.38 -6.14 -2.31
N CYS A 40 -25.96 -6.58 -1.20
CA CYS A 40 -26.17 -5.75 -0.02
C CYS A 40 -24.98 -5.99 0.93
N ILE A 41 -24.09 -5.01 1.03
CA ILE A 41 -22.87 -5.12 1.85
C ILE A 41 -23.00 -4.31 3.14
N GLU A 42 -22.29 -4.70 4.19
CA GLU A 42 -22.22 -3.91 5.42
C GLU A 42 -21.63 -2.52 5.12
N ALA A 43 -22.15 -1.48 5.78
CA ALA A 43 -21.63 -0.12 5.62
C ALA A 43 -20.18 0.02 6.11
N CYS A 44 -19.76 -0.83 7.06
CA CYS A 44 -18.39 -0.98 7.53
C CYS A 44 -18.13 -2.47 7.75
N PRO A 45 -17.04 -3.06 7.20
CA PRO A 45 -15.91 -2.39 6.54
C PRO A 45 -16.20 -1.92 5.10
N GLY A 46 -17.39 -2.16 4.54
CA GLY A 46 -17.73 -1.73 3.20
C GLY A 46 -17.18 -2.65 2.11
N GLU A 47 -17.07 -2.11 0.89
CA GLU A 47 -16.49 -2.81 -0.26
C GLU A 47 -14.95 -2.82 -0.17
N HIS A 48 -14.32 -3.89 -0.64
CA HIS A 48 -12.86 -3.94 -0.72
C HIS A 48 -12.32 -3.05 -1.85
N THR A 49 -11.51 -2.06 -1.48
CA THR A 49 -10.84 -1.14 -2.41
C THR A 49 -9.32 -1.42 -2.45
N CYS A 50 -8.64 -0.93 -3.48
CA CYS A 50 -7.17 -1.00 -3.52
C CYS A 50 -6.50 -0.29 -2.32
N ASN A 51 -7.15 0.73 -1.76
CA ASN A 51 -6.58 1.56 -0.69
C ASN A 51 -6.68 0.90 0.69
N ASP A 52 -7.70 0.08 0.90
CA ASP A 52 -8.02 -0.52 2.21
C ASP A 52 -7.34 -1.88 2.42
N ARG A 53 -6.54 -2.37 1.46
CA ARG A 53 -5.86 -3.68 1.51
C ARG A 53 -4.88 -3.82 2.68
N TYR A 54 -4.18 -2.74 3.03
CA TYR A 54 -3.13 -2.73 4.06
C TYR A 54 -3.56 -2.07 5.36
N ASN A 55 -4.75 -1.46 5.37
CA ASN A 55 -5.25 -0.76 6.54
C ASN A 55 -6.42 -1.53 7.12
N ARG A 56 -6.32 -1.90 8.40
CA ARG A 56 -7.44 -2.56 9.06
C ARG A 56 -8.52 -1.52 9.32
N THR A 57 -9.63 -1.60 8.58
CA THR A 57 -10.83 -0.84 8.90
C THR A 57 -11.38 -1.30 10.25
N ILE A 58 -11.47 -0.37 11.20
CA ILE A 58 -12.04 -0.63 12.54
C ILE A 58 -13.48 -0.13 12.53
N CYS A 59 -14.42 -1.04 12.68
CA CYS A 59 -15.84 -0.74 12.79
C CYS A 59 -16.28 -0.65 14.25
N THR A 60 -17.32 0.14 14.51
CA THR A 60 -17.92 0.28 15.84
C THR A 60 -19.22 -0.54 15.94
N ASP A 61 -19.70 -0.78 17.16
CA ASP A 61 -21.00 -1.44 17.38
C ASP A 61 -22.15 -0.72 16.66
N SER A 62 -22.05 0.61 16.52
CA SER A 62 -23.06 1.40 15.81
C SER A 62 -23.08 1.13 14.30
N ASP A 63 -21.97 0.67 13.72
CA ASP A 63 -21.89 0.36 12.29
C ASP A 63 -22.56 -0.97 11.97
N TYR A 64 -22.47 -1.95 12.89
CA TYR A 64 -23.16 -3.23 12.76
C TYR A 64 -24.69 -3.14 12.93
N LEU A 65 -25.19 -2.06 13.53
CA LEU A 65 -26.63 -1.78 13.62
C LEU A 65 -27.21 -1.15 12.36
N LYS A 66 -26.37 -0.67 11.42
CA LYS A 66 -26.84 -0.04 10.19
C LYS A 66 -27.35 -1.10 9.22
N PRO A 67 -28.42 -0.82 8.46
CA PRO A 67 -28.83 -1.69 7.36
C PRO A 67 -27.69 -1.79 6.33
N CYS A 68 -27.60 -2.94 5.66
CA CYS A 68 -26.66 -3.09 4.55
C CYS A 68 -26.99 -2.12 3.42
N LEU A 69 -25.95 -1.71 2.69
CA LEU A 69 -26.06 -0.82 1.54
C LEU A 69 -26.17 -1.66 0.27
N PRO A 70 -27.31 -1.63 -0.46
CA PRO A 70 -27.46 -2.32 -1.72
C PRO A 70 -26.77 -1.54 -2.85
N MET A 71 -25.76 -2.15 -3.47
CA MET A 71 -25.00 -1.54 -4.56
C MET A 71 -24.26 -2.58 -5.42
N CYS A 72 -23.77 -2.16 -6.59
CA CYS A 72 -22.81 -2.94 -7.37
C CYS A 72 -21.44 -2.90 -6.71
N ILE A 73 -20.86 -4.08 -6.50
CA ILE A 73 -19.53 -4.21 -5.95
C ILE A 73 -18.65 -5.13 -6.79
N CYS A 74 -17.34 -4.94 -6.74
CA CYS A 74 -16.37 -5.77 -7.42
C CYS A 74 -16.49 -7.24 -6.97
N LYS A 75 -16.45 -8.17 -7.93
CA LYS A 75 -16.54 -9.60 -7.63
C LYS A 75 -15.35 -10.06 -6.79
N HIS A 76 -15.62 -10.35 -5.51
CA HIS A 76 -14.63 -10.80 -4.53
C HIS A 76 -14.41 -12.32 -4.65
N PRO A 77 -13.19 -12.87 -4.40
CA PRO A 77 -11.94 -12.19 -4.00
C PRO A 77 -11.09 -11.67 -5.16
N LYS A 78 -11.56 -11.82 -6.40
CA LYS A 78 -10.71 -11.60 -7.59
C LYS A 78 -10.43 -10.12 -7.86
N TYR A 79 -11.42 -9.25 -7.63
CA TYR A 79 -11.29 -7.84 -7.96
C TYR A 79 -11.50 -6.93 -6.76
N LEU A 80 -10.82 -5.78 -6.83
CA LEU A 80 -10.82 -4.70 -5.87
C LEU A 80 -11.12 -3.40 -6.61
N ARG A 81 -11.84 -2.49 -5.95
CA ARG A 81 -12.17 -1.21 -6.59
C ARG A 81 -10.96 -0.28 -6.60
N ALA A 82 -10.55 0.13 -7.80
CA ALA A 82 -9.53 1.15 -8.01
C ALA A 82 -10.09 2.56 -7.75
N VAL A 83 -9.18 3.53 -7.57
CA VAL A 83 -9.54 4.94 -7.34
C VAL A 83 -10.33 5.59 -8.48
N ASN A 84 -10.20 5.07 -9.71
CA ASN A 84 -10.97 5.49 -10.88
C ASN A 84 -12.35 4.80 -10.99
N GLY A 85 -12.69 3.92 -10.03
CA GLY A 85 -13.95 3.19 -9.95
C GLY A 85 -14.02 1.88 -10.76
N THR A 86 -12.96 1.44 -11.44
CA THR A 86 -12.93 0.13 -12.13
C THR A 86 -12.56 -1.00 -11.17
N CYS A 87 -13.02 -2.23 -11.44
CA CYS A 87 -12.60 -3.39 -10.66
C CYS A 87 -11.36 -4.01 -11.30
N ILE A 88 -10.27 -4.04 -10.56
CA ILE A 88 -8.96 -4.56 -11.00
C ILE A 88 -8.47 -5.61 -10.01
N THR A 89 -7.49 -6.39 -10.43
CA THR A 89 -6.89 -7.45 -9.60
C THR A 89 -5.99 -6.87 -8.50
N ASP A 90 -5.68 -7.70 -7.52
CA ASP A 90 -4.76 -7.41 -6.42
C ASP A 90 -3.38 -6.94 -6.95
N GLU A 91 -2.84 -7.65 -7.95
CA GLU A 91 -1.57 -7.33 -8.63
C GLU A 91 -1.61 -5.98 -9.37
N GLU A 92 -2.75 -5.63 -9.96
CA GLU A 92 -2.92 -4.34 -10.64
C GLU A 92 -3.01 -3.19 -9.62
N CYS A 93 -3.66 -3.41 -8.47
CA CYS A 93 -3.59 -2.45 -7.36
C CYS A 93 -2.14 -2.24 -6.90
N ASP A 94 -1.32 -3.30 -6.85
CA ASP A 94 0.10 -3.20 -6.47
C ASP A 94 0.88 -2.32 -7.43
N LYS A 95 0.72 -2.56 -8.74
CA LYS A 95 1.38 -1.77 -9.80
C LYS A 95 0.94 -0.31 -9.81
N LEU A 96 -0.30 -0.01 -9.42
CA LEU A 96 -0.76 1.38 -9.29
C LEU A 96 -0.12 2.10 -8.11
N LYS A 97 0.12 1.39 -7.00
CA LYS A 97 0.68 1.97 -5.78
C LYS A 97 2.21 2.09 -5.84
N CYS A 98 2.85 1.08 -6.42
CA CYS A 98 4.30 0.98 -6.59
C CYS A 98 4.61 0.73 -8.07
N PRO A 99 4.74 1.79 -8.87
CA PRO A 99 4.94 1.68 -10.32
C PRO A 99 6.37 1.31 -10.72
N GLY A 100 7.32 1.31 -9.77
CA GLY A 100 8.69 0.90 -10.03
C GLY A 100 8.78 -0.58 -10.40
N ALA A 101 9.81 -0.93 -11.16
CA ALA A 101 10.10 -2.33 -11.42
C ALA A 101 10.71 -2.97 -10.16
N ASN A 102 10.33 -4.22 -9.90
CA ASN A 102 10.82 -5.03 -8.79
C ASN A 102 10.56 -4.40 -7.41
N GLU A 103 9.40 -3.76 -7.24
CA GLU A 103 8.94 -3.30 -5.93
C GLU A 103 7.50 -3.74 -5.68
N TYR A 104 7.18 -3.89 -4.39
CA TYR A 104 5.87 -4.23 -3.91
C TYR A 104 5.42 -3.26 -2.80
N PRO A 105 4.13 -2.92 -2.72
CA PRO A 105 3.60 -2.16 -1.61
C PRO A 105 3.50 -3.02 -0.34
N SER A 106 3.93 -2.45 0.79
CA SER A 106 3.80 -3.10 2.09
C SER A 106 3.70 -2.08 3.23
N CYS A 107 3.32 -2.55 4.42
CA CYS A 107 3.53 -1.81 5.68
C CYS A 107 4.52 -2.61 6.52
N SER A 108 5.81 -2.31 6.38
CA SER A 108 6.88 -3.03 7.06
C SER A 108 7.39 -2.26 8.28
N LEU A 109 7.68 -2.98 9.36
CA LEU A 109 8.52 -2.43 10.45
C LEU A 109 9.99 -2.32 10.00
N GLY A 110 10.38 -3.13 9.02
CA GLY A 110 11.69 -3.04 8.38
C GLY A 110 11.78 -1.85 7.44
N CYS A 111 12.98 -1.34 7.27
CA CYS A 111 13.31 -0.43 6.18
C CYS A 111 13.51 -1.17 4.87
N ASP A 112 13.31 -0.45 3.77
CA ASP A 112 13.67 -0.92 2.44
C ASP A 112 15.19 -1.13 2.33
N VAL A 113 15.59 -2.17 1.60
CA VAL A 113 17.00 -2.53 1.42
C VAL A 113 17.62 -1.58 0.40
N LYS A 114 18.73 -0.92 0.76
CA LYS A 114 19.40 0.05 -0.11
C LYS A 114 20.80 -0.43 -0.47
N CYS A 115 21.24 -0.21 -1.71
CA CYS A 115 22.60 -0.54 -2.14
C CYS A 115 23.67 0.08 -1.22
N ALA A 116 23.42 1.31 -0.73
CA ALA A 116 24.35 2.05 0.12
C ALA A 116 24.56 1.43 1.51
N THR A 117 23.62 0.63 2.01
CA THR A 117 23.64 0.01 3.35
C THR A 117 23.61 -1.51 3.27
N LEU A 118 23.97 -2.10 2.12
CA LEU A 118 24.01 -3.55 1.96
C LEU A 118 25.01 -4.18 2.94
N GLY A 119 24.52 -5.12 3.74
CA GLY A 119 25.31 -5.80 4.77
C GLY A 119 25.29 -5.12 6.14
N GLU A 120 24.68 -3.94 6.27
CA GLU A 120 24.36 -3.36 7.56
C GLU A 120 23.08 -3.99 8.15
N PRO A 121 22.89 -3.97 9.48
CA PRO A 121 21.63 -4.41 10.08
C PRO A 121 20.46 -3.59 9.51
N ASN A 122 19.40 -4.28 9.04
CA ASN A 122 18.18 -3.61 8.58
C ASN A 122 17.62 -2.73 9.71
N CYS A 123 17.25 -1.49 9.38
CA CYS A 123 16.58 -0.67 10.37
C CYS A 123 15.19 -1.21 10.69
N VAL A 124 14.82 -1.06 11.97
CA VAL A 124 13.55 -1.48 12.53
C VAL A 124 12.87 -0.24 13.11
N ARG A 125 11.63 -0.01 12.66
CA ARG A 125 10.75 1.05 13.15
C ARG A 125 9.81 0.51 14.21
N GLN A 126 9.29 1.40 15.05
CA GLN A 126 8.27 1.07 16.05
C GLN A 126 6.87 0.94 15.45
N VAL A 127 6.59 1.64 14.36
CA VAL A 127 5.32 1.64 13.65
C VAL A 127 5.59 1.27 12.20
N CYS A 128 4.73 0.46 11.60
CA CYS A 128 4.89 0.10 10.20
C CYS A 128 4.66 1.34 9.33
N GLU A 129 5.56 1.55 8.37
CA GLU A 129 5.46 2.68 7.45
C GLU A 129 4.97 2.14 6.10
N PRO A 130 3.78 2.53 5.63
CA PRO A 130 3.33 2.16 4.30
C PRO A 130 4.27 2.72 3.24
N GLY A 131 4.71 1.89 2.32
CA GLY A 131 5.62 2.30 1.25
C GLY A 131 5.82 1.23 0.21
N CYS A 132 6.66 1.55 -0.78
CA CYS A 132 7.14 0.61 -1.78
C CYS A 132 8.50 0.07 -1.34
N PHE A 133 8.64 -1.25 -1.38
CA PHE A 133 9.82 -1.97 -0.95
C PHE A 133 10.35 -2.81 -2.10
N CYS A 134 11.66 -2.92 -2.24
CA CYS A 134 12.24 -3.76 -3.28
C CYS A 134 11.93 -5.22 -3.02
N ASP A 135 11.61 -5.95 -4.09
CA ASP A 135 11.40 -7.40 -4.07
C ASP A 135 12.62 -8.14 -3.49
N GLU A 136 12.40 -9.36 -3.01
CA GLU A 136 13.49 -10.20 -2.52
C GLU A 136 14.57 -10.41 -3.61
N GLY A 137 15.83 -10.16 -3.25
CA GLY A 137 16.96 -10.19 -4.18
C GLY A 137 17.28 -8.85 -4.87
N PHE A 138 16.47 -7.81 -4.62
CA PHE A 138 16.68 -6.46 -5.14
C PHE A 138 17.01 -5.47 -4.02
N ALA A 139 17.69 -4.38 -4.36
CA ALA A 139 18.00 -3.27 -3.46
C ALA A 139 17.86 -1.93 -4.18
N ARG A 140 17.45 -0.90 -3.43
CA ARG A 140 17.25 0.44 -3.98
C ARG A 140 18.58 1.15 -4.21
N ASP A 141 18.79 1.61 -5.43
CA ASP A 141 19.95 2.42 -5.81
C ASP A 141 19.79 3.90 -5.37
N ALA A 142 20.75 4.75 -5.75
CA ALA A 142 20.72 6.17 -5.43
C ALA A 142 19.68 6.97 -6.23
N ASP A 143 19.24 6.45 -7.38
CA ASP A 143 18.24 7.04 -8.26
C ASP A 143 16.81 6.63 -7.86
N GLY A 144 16.68 5.71 -6.90
CA GLY A 144 15.41 5.25 -6.35
C GLY A 144 14.88 3.96 -6.99
N ASN A 145 15.65 3.28 -7.83
CA ASN A 145 15.22 2.06 -8.54
C ASN A 145 15.64 0.80 -7.78
N CYS A 146 14.79 -0.22 -7.80
CA CYS A 146 15.11 -1.54 -7.29
C CYS A 146 15.88 -2.34 -8.35
N ILE A 147 17.18 -2.52 -8.11
CA ILE A 147 18.10 -3.26 -8.98
C ILE A 147 18.54 -4.57 -8.31
N PRO A 148 18.93 -5.60 -9.08
CA PRO A 148 19.48 -6.83 -8.50
C PRO A 148 20.67 -6.51 -7.58
N ILE A 149 20.73 -7.16 -6.41
CA ILE A 149 21.76 -6.86 -5.38
C ILE A 149 23.18 -7.01 -5.94
N GLU A 150 23.41 -7.96 -6.86
CA GLU A 150 24.68 -8.15 -7.55
C GLU A 150 25.14 -6.91 -8.34
N ASN A 151 24.21 -6.07 -8.80
CA ASN A 151 24.50 -4.84 -9.52
C ASN A 151 24.80 -3.66 -8.58
N CYS A 152 24.59 -3.79 -7.26
CA CYS A 152 25.01 -2.78 -6.30
C CYS A 152 26.55 -2.67 -6.14
N ALA A 153 27.32 -3.63 -6.68
CA ALA A 153 28.78 -3.65 -6.61
C ALA A 153 29.46 -2.38 -7.17
N GLU A 154 28.78 -1.68 -8.09
CA GLU A 154 29.25 -0.40 -8.63
C GLU A 154 29.27 0.71 -7.56
N TYR A 155 28.37 0.63 -6.56
CA TYR A 155 28.24 1.55 -5.44
C TYR A 155 29.09 1.15 -4.21
N SER A 156 29.17 -0.16 -3.89
CA SER A 156 29.95 -0.67 -2.75
C SER A 156 31.45 -0.75 -3.02
N GLY A 157 31.86 -0.79 -4.30
CA GLY A 157 33.26 -0.69 -4.70
C GLY A 157 33.92 0.62 -4.28
N LEU A 158 33.16 1.70 -4.05
CA LEU A 158 33.70 2.95 -3.51
C LEU A 158 34.04 2.84 -2.02
N TRP A 159 33.23 2.16 -1.21
CA TRP A 159 33.51 2.01 0.23
C TRP A 159 34.76 1.15 0.46
N PHE A 160 34.90 0.02 -0.24
CA PHE A 160 36.12 -0.80 -0.16
C PHE A 160 37.36 -0.12 -0.76
N ARG A 161 37.22 0.64 -1.87
CA ARG A 161 38.33 1.44 -2.43
C ARG A 161 38.75 2.56 -1.48
N ASN A 162 37.78 3.25 -0.85
CA ASN A 162 38.04 4.34 0.10
C ASN A 162 38.61 3.82 1.43
N ALA A 163 38.12 2.70 1.95
CA ALA A 163 38.68 2.05 3.14
C ALA A 163 40.12 1.56 2.89
N LYS A 164 40.39 0.95 1.73
CA LYS A 164 41.76 0.56 1.33
C LYS A 164 42.68 1.78 1.16
N ARG A 165 42.20 2.88 0.57
CA ARG A 165 42.98 4.13 0.42
C ARG A 165 43.23 4.81 1.77
N SER A 166 42.26 4.78 2.67
CA SER A 166 42.38 5.30 4.05
C SER A 166 43.39 4.50 4.87
N LEU A 167 43.31 3.16 4.86
CA LEU A 167 44.27 2.29 5.56
C LEU A 167 45.69 2.37 4.96
N SER A 168 45.80 2.53 3.64
CA SER A 168 47.11 2.73 2.98
C SER A 168 47.76 4.05 3.39
N SER A 169 46.97 5.13 3.55
CA SER A 169 47.49 6.42 3.97
C SER A 169 47.98 6.42 5.43
N THR A 170 47.25 5.80 6.36
CA THR A 170 47.63 5.76 7.79
C THR A 170 48.88 4.91 8.03
N LEU A 171 49.03 3.78 7.33
CA LEU A 171 50.25 2.97 7.36
C LEU A 171 51.46 3.76 6.83
N SER A 172 51.31 4.51 5.73
CA SER A 172 52.40 5.34 5.18
C SER A 172 52.86 6.43 6.15
N TYR A 173 51.94 7.10 6.86
CA TYR A 173 52.28 8.05 7.92
C TYR A 173 53.04 7.37 9.06
N MET A 174 52.57 6.22 9.58
CA MET A 174 53.25 5.49 10.65
C MET A 174 54.70 5.09 10.29
N TYR A 175 54.94 4.59 9.07
CA TYR A 175 56.30 4.26 8.60
C TYR A 175 57.20 5.50 8.52
N SER A 176 56.68 6.65 8.09
CA SER A 176 57.46 7.90 8.01
C SER A 176 57.93 8.41 9.39
N TYR A 177 57.10 8.26 10.43
CA TYR A 177 57.47 8.62 11.80
C TYR A 177 58.50 7.67 12.39
N TRP A 178 58.38 6.37 12.10
CA TRP A 178 59.35 5.37 12.52
C TRP A 178 60.73 5.59 11.87
N ASP A 179 60.77 5.88 10.57
CA ASP A 179 62.02 6.22 9.87
C ASP A 179 62.67 7.51 10.42
N THR A 180 61.86 8.52 10.73
CA THR A 180 62.34 9.76 11.34
C THR A 180 62.90 9.51 12.74
N PHE A 181 62.23 8.68 13.54
CA PHE A 181 62.67 8.29 14.88
C PHE A 181 63.99 7.49 14.85
N ILE A 182 64.12 6.53 13.93
CA ILE A 182 65.37 5.76 13.72
C ILE A 182 66.52 6.70 13.32
N ARG A 183 66.26 7.70 12.47
CA ARG A 183 67.26 8.71 12.08
C ARG A 183 67.69 9.58 13.26
N ILE A 184 66.75 10.00 14.11
CA ILE A 184 67.05 10.79 15.31
C ILE A 184 67.86 9.97 16.31
N ILE A 185 67.51 8.70 16.54
CA ILE A 185 68.30 7.81 17.43
C ILE A 185 69.75 7.68 16.94
N LYS A 186 69.97 7.54 15.64
CA LYS A 186 71.31 7.48 15.04
C LYS A 186 72.13 8.78 15.14
N LEU A 187 71.50 9.90 15.53
CA LEU A 187 72.18 11.18 15.75
C LEU A 187 72.52 11.44 17.23
N VAL A 188 71.95 10.65 18.14
CA VAL A 188 72.07 10.84 19.60
C VAL A 188 72.88 9.70 20.26
N ILE A 189 73.24 8.66 19.49
CA ILE A 189 74.17 7.57 19.86
C ILE A 189 75.40 7.68 18.96
#